data_AF-A0A821N1N8-F1
#
_entry.id   AF-A0A821N1N8-F1
#
_cell.length_a   1.000
_cell.length_b   1.000
_cell.length_c   1.000
_cell.angle_alpha   90.00
_cell.angle_beta   90.00
_cell.angle_gamma   90.00
#
_symmetry.space_group_name_H-M   'P 1'
#
loop_
_entity.id
_entity.type
_entity.pdbx_description
1 polymer ?
#
loop_
_entity_poly.entity_id
_entity_poly.type
_entity_poly.pdbx_seq_one_letter_code
_entity_poly.pdbx_strand_id
1 'polypeptide(L)' 'MIIRSHQVKQKGYEYTPNEKVLTVFSESNYCDGYNWGAIIRWDYNEEEPWLISYKTESVEMKKVSFNK' A
#
# COMPACT_ATOMS: atom_id res chain seq x y z
N MET A 1 -5.12 -11.02 -8.47
CA MET A 1 -5.17 -9.73 -7.77
C MET A 1 -4.80 -8.62 -8.76
N ILE A 2 -5.47 -7.47 -8.70
CA ILE A 2 -5.10 -6.24 -9.43
C ILE A 2 -4.55 -5.22 -8.43
N ILE A 3 -3.48 -4.51 -8.78
CA ILE A 3 -2.97 -3.38 -8.01
C ILE A 3 -3.21 -2.11 -8.84
N ARG A 4 -3.74 -1.06 -8.20
CA ARG A 4 -3.91 0.26 -8.79
C ARG A 4 -3.64 1.37 -7.78
N SER A 5 -3.56 2.61 -8.24
CA SER A 5 -3.36 3.78 -7.38
C SER A 5 -4.55 4.73 -7.48
N HIS A 6 -4.37 5.95 -8.00
CA HIS A 6 -5.38 6.95 -8.34
C HIS A 6 -6.24 7.53 -7.20
N GLN A 7 -6.63 6.76 -6.18
CA GLN A 7 -7.44 7.26 -5.05
C GLN A 7 -6.61 7.33 -3.77
N VAL A 8 -6.71 8.46 -3.06
CA VAL A 8 -6.13 8.64 -1.72
C VAL A 8 -6.73 7.61 -0.76
N LYS A 9 -5.88 6.97 0.04
CA LYS A 9 -6.29 6.04 1.10
C LYS A 9 -5.65 6.42 2.41
N GLN A 10 -6.40 6.28 3.50
CA GLN A 10 -5.99 6.77 4.82
C GLN A 10 -4.67 6.14 5.30
N LYS A 11 -4.48 4.85 5.03
CA LYS A 11 -3.27 4.09 5.36
C LYS A 11 -2.26 4.03 4.20
N GLY A 12 -2.46 4.82 3.15
CA GLY A 12 -1.71 4.69 1.90
C GLY A 12 -2.13 3.48 1.07
N TYR A 13 -2.97 2.58 1.59
CA TYR A 13 -3.52 1.46 0.83
C TYR A 13 -4.90 1.04 1.32
N GLU A 14 -5.64 0.31 0.48
CA GLU A 14 -6.91 -0.34 0.84
C GLU A 14 -7.23 -1.49 -0.12
N TYR A 15 -7.68 -2.62 0.44
CA TYR A 15 -8.27 -3.71 -0.33
C TYR A 15 -9.75 -3.46 -0.57
N THR A 16 -10.25 -3.84 -1.74
CA THR A 16 -11.70 -4.02 -1.91
C THR A 16 -12.23 -5.10 -0.96
N PRO A 17 -13.54 -5.10 -0.62
CA PRO A 17 -14.10 -6.10 0.31
C PRO A 17 -13.85 -7.57 -0.06
N ASN A 18 -13.68 -7.87 -1.35
CA ASN A 18 -13.38 -9.22 -1.86
C ASN A 18 -11.87 -9.49 -2.05
N GLU A 19 -11.01 -8.57 -1.60
CA GLU A 19 -9.54 -8.63 -1.67
C GLU A 19 -8.97 -8.87 -3.09
N LYS A 20 -9.75 -8.68 -4.16
CA LYS A 20 -9.26 -8.87 -5.54
C LYS A 20 -8.56 -7.65 -6.12
N VAL A 21 -8.79 -6.45 -5.56
CA VAL A 21 -8.14 -5.21 -5.96
C VAL A 21 -7.51 -4.51 -4.76
N LEU A 22 -6.22 -4.21 -4.87
CA LEU A 22 -5.47 -3.39 -3.91
C LEU A 22 -5.27 -1.98 -4.49
N THR A 23 -5.73 -0.97 -3.76
CA THR A 23 -5.36 0.42 -4.03
C THR A 23 -4.11 0.79 -3.23
N VAL A 24 -3.12 1.42 -3.85
CA VAL A 24 -1.90 1.95 -3.23
C VAL A 24 -1.70 3.41 -3.60
N PHE A 25 -1.44 4.26 -2.63
CA PHE A 25 -1.27 5.70 -2.80
C PHE A 25 0.03 6.15 -2.15
N SER A 26 0.94 6.70 -2.95
CA SER A 26 2.35 6.88 -2.56
C SER A 26 2.71 8.29 -2.12
N GLU A 27 1.72 9.11 -1.76
CA GLU A 27 1.97 10.44 -1.22
C GLU A 27 1.42 10.53 0.20
N SER A 28 2.29 10.73 1.18
CA SER A 28 1.88 11.05 2.54
C SER A 28 1.47 12.52 2.62
N ASN A 29 0.46 12.83 3.42
CA ASN A 29 -0.05 14.20 3.60
C ASN A 29 -0.47 14.89 2.28
N TYR A 30 -1.18 14.18 1.41
CA TYR A 30 -1.63 14.71 0.12
C TYR A 30 -2.39 16.01 0.30
N CYS A 31 -1.92 17.08 -0.36
CA CYS A 31 -2.43 18.44 -0.22
C CYS A 31 -2.57 18.89 1.26
N ASP A 32 -1.53 18.67 2.06
CA ASP A 32 -1.50 18.95 3.51
C ASP A 32 -2.57 18.17 4.32
N GLY A 33 -3.11 17.09 3.76
CA GLY A 33 -4.08 16.21 4.40
C GLY A 33 -3.48 15.26 5.45
N TYR A 34 -4.32 14.43 6.05
CA TYR A 34 -3.91 13.43 7.05
C TYR A 34 -4.06 12.00 6.51
N ASN A 35 -3.23 11.61 5.55
CA ASN A 35 -3.11 10.23 5.06
C ASN A 35 -1.66 9.75 5.11
N TRP A 36 -1.48 8.43 5.24
CA TRP A 36 -0.18 7.79 5.03
C TRP A 36 0.08 7.60 3.53
N GLY A 37 1.34 7.50 3.14
CA GLY A 37 1.75 6.94 1.86
C GLY A 37 1.98 5.44 1.96
N ALA A 38 1.98 4.74 0.83
CA ALA A 38 2.45 3.35 0.75
C ALA A 38 3.13 3.05 -0.58
N ILE A 39 4.02 2.05 -0.57
CA ILE A 39 4.67 1.44 -1.73
C ILE A 39 4.56 -0.08 -1.66
N ILE A 40 4.69 -0.73 -2.82
CA ILE A 40 4.89 -2.18 -2.90
C ILE A 40 6.31 -2.44 -3.35
N ARG A 41 7.04 -3.27 -2.60
CA ARG A 41 8.36 -3.77 -2.99
C ARG A 41 8.24 -5.24 -3.36
N TRP A 42 8.62 -5.56 -4.60
CA TRP A 42 8.68 -6.93 -5.09
C TRP A 42 10.13 -7.31 -5.30
N ASP A 43 10.63 -8.17 -4.43
CA ASP A 43 11.99 -8.70 -4.53
C ASP A 43 11.94 -10.03 -5.30
N TYR A 44 12.86 -10.24 -6.24
CA TYR A 44 12.88 -11.45 -7.08
C TYR A 44 12.98 -12.76 -6.28
N ASN A 45 13.63 -12.70 -5.11
CA ASN A 45 13.87 -13.86 -4.25
C ASN A 45 12.76 -14.07 -3.18
N GLU A 46 11.71 -13.24 -3.16
CA GLU A 46 10.62 -13.36 -2.19
C GLU A 46 9.37 -13.92 -2.87
N GLU A 47 8.72 -14.89 -2.23
CA GLU A 47 7.46 -15.47 -2.72
C GLU A 47 6.28 -14.49 -2.61
N GLU A 48 6.36 -13.55 -1.66
CA GLU A 48 5.33 -12.55 -1.40
C GLU A 48 5.94 -11.15 -1.37
N PRO A 49 5.30 -10.13 -2.00
CA PRO A 49 5.79 -8.77 -1.92
C PRO A 49 5.58 -8.15 -0.53
N TRP A 50 6.29 -7.06 -0.31
CA TRP A 50 6.14 -6.21 0.85
C TRP A 50 5.22 -5.04 0.53
N LEU A 51 4.24 -4.80 1.38
CA LEU A 51 3.48 -3.55 1.44
C LEU A 51 4.06 -2.70 2.57
N ILE A 52 4.60 -1.56 2.20
CA ILE A 52 5.30 -0.66 3.11
C ILE A 52 4.47 0.62 3.19
N SER A 53 3.92 0.91 4.34
CA SER A 53 3.19 2.16 4.62
C SER A 53 4.07 3.11 5.39
N TYR A 54 3.98 4.40 5.11
CA TYR A 54 4.88 5.38 5.70
C TYR A 54 4.22 6.74 5.88
N LYS A 55 4.78 7.50 6.82
CA LYS A 55 4.65 8.94 6.97
C LYS A 55 6.06 9.54 6.98
N THR A 56 6.16 10.86 6.84
CA THR A 56 7.42 11.60 6.87
C THR A 56 8.35 11.21 8.05
N GLU A 57 7.79 10.74 9.17
CA GLU A 57 8.54 10.38 10.38
C GLU A 57 8.40 8.90 10.81
N SER A 58 7.61 8.07 10.10
CA SER A 58 7.35 6.70 10.54
C SER A 58 7.13 5.71 9.39
N VAL A 59 7.44 4.44 9.62
CA VAL A 59 7.31 3.36 8.63
C VAL A 59 6.69 2.13 9.28
N GLU A 60 5.73 1.50 8.59
CA GLU A 60 5.11 0.21 8.91
C GLU A 60 5.30 -0.74 7.72
N MET A 61 5.71 -1.99 7.98
CA MET A 61 5.96 -2.99 6.94
C MET A 61 5.08 -4.22 7.16
N LYS A 62 4.52 -4.76 6.07
CA LYS A 62 3.68 -5.96 6.10
C LYS A 62 3.92 -6.83 4.86
N LYS A 63 4.09 -8.14 5.02
CA LYS A 63 4.05 -9.11 3.90
C LYS A 63 2.62 -9.23 3.36
N VAL A 64 2.50 -9.26 2.04
CA VAL A 64 1.21 -9.38 1.36
C VAL A 64 1.18 -10.65 0.52
N SER A 65 0.28 -11.56 0.89
CA SER A 65 -0.01 -12.73 0.06
C SER A 65 -1.02 -12.40 -1.05
N PHE A 66 -0.69 -12.79 -2.28
CA PHE A 66 -1.63 -12.71 -3.41
C PHE A 66 -2.57 -13.91 -3.53
N ASN A 67 -2.35 -14.95 -2.72
CA ASN A 67 -3.01 -16.25 -2.85
C ASN A 67 -4.22 -16.43 -1.91
N LYS A 68 -4.86 -15.34 -1.49
CA LYS A 68 -6.10 -15.38 -0.69
C LYS A 68 -7.37 -15.56 -1.53
#